data_AF-A0A2V6X3Q5-F1
#
_entry.id   AF-A0A2V6X3Q5-F1
#
_cell.length_a   1.000
_cell.length_b   1.000
_cell.length_c   1.000
_cell.angle_alpha   90.00
_cell.angle_beta   90.00
_cell.angle_gamma   90.00
#
_symmetry.space_group_name_H-M   'P 1'
#
loop_
_entity.id
_entity.type
_entity.pdbx_description
1 polymer ?
#
loop_
_entity_poly.entity_id
_entity_poly.type
_entity_poly.pdbx_seq_one_letter_code
_entity_poly.pdbx_strand_id
1 'polypeptide(L)'
;MSVECTRCRQENPETARFCSRCHTPLRFTCPACGHAQSHGGTCEACGVDFLKYGLVDLGRMQVEAARARARERHRHELFRQLALVPLTGGLSLFKYLRNRLRDR
;
A
#
# COMPACT_ATOMS: atom_id res chain seq x y z
N MET A 1 -13.84 -24.80 -27.32
CA MET A 1 -14.43 -23.51 -27.75
C MET A 1 -13.31 -22.50 -28.07
N SER A 2 -13.60 -21.44 -28.81
CA SER A 2 -12.66 -20.36 -29.16
C SER A 2 -13.02 -19.07 -28.41
N VAL A 3 -12.05 -18.17 -28.23
CA VAL A 3 -12.24 -16.82 -27.71
C VAL A 3 -11.79 -15.81 -28.77
N GLU A 4 -12.62 -14.82 -29.05
CA GLU A 4 -12.30 -13.75 -30.00
C GLU A 4 -11.53 -12.62 -29.30
N CYS A 5 -10.46 -12.15 -29.95
CA CYS A 5 -9.72 -11.00 -29.44
C CYS A 5 -10.48 -9.70 -29.65
N THR A 6 -10.75 -8.96 -28.58
CA THR A 6 -11.44 -7.65 -28.63
C THR A 6 -10.68 -6.58 -29.42
N ARG A 7 -9.35 -6.71 -29.59
CA ARG A 7 -8.52 -5.72 -30.28
C ARG A 7 -8.35 -5.99 -31.77
N CYS A 8 -8.13 -7.24 -32.18
CA CYS A 8 -7.84 -7.60 -33.56
C CYS A 8 -8.79 -8.62 -34.18
N ARG A 9 -9.83 -9.06 -33.43
CA ARG A 9 -10.85 -10.04 -33.84
C ARG A 9 -10.31 -11.41 -34.26
N GLN A 10 -9.08 -11.72 -33.90
CA GLN A 10 -8.50 -13.04 -34.12
C GLN A 10 -9.15 -14.05 -33.17
N GLU A 11 -9.60 -15.19 -33.71
CA GLU A 11 -9.97 -16.35 -32.90
C GLU A 11 -8.72 -16.99 -32.28
N ASN A 12 -8.79 -17.24 -30.98
CA ASN A 12 -7.74 -17.90 -30.21
C ASN A 12 -8.33 -19.08 -29.45
N PRO A 13 -7.52 -20.10 -29.14
CA PRO A 13 -7.98 -21.19 -28.29
C PRO A 13 -8.33 -20.64 -26.91
N GLU A 14 -9.36 -21.22 -26.28
CA GLU A 14 -9.81 -20.84 -24.95
C GLU A 14 -8.76 -21.00 -23.85
N THR A 15 -7.68 -21.75 -24.07
CA THR A 15 -6.55 -21.87 -23.14
C THR A 15 -5.52 -20.74 -23.27
N ALA A 16 -5.58 -19.96 -24.36
CA ALA A 16 -4.64 -18.86 -24.59
C ALA A 16 -4.87 -17.72 -23.61
N ARG A 17 -3.80 -17.27 -22.94
CA ARG A 17 -3.79 -16.08 -22.08
C ARG A 17 -3.66 -14.78 -22.88
N PHE A 18 -2.97 -14.85 -24.02
CA PHE A 18 -2.68 -13.72 -24.89
C PHE A 18 -3.09 -14.06 -26.32
N CYS A 19 -3.47 -13.04 -27.09
CA CYS A 19 -3.77 -13.19 -28.51
C CYS A 19 -2.51 -13.58 -29.29
N SER A 20 -2.60 -14.63 -30.12
CA SER A 20 -1.50 -15.09 -30.99
C SER A 20 -1.04 -14.07 -32.02
N ARG A 21 -1.89 -13.08 -32.36
CA ARG A 21 -1.61 -12.08 -33.40
C ARG A 21 -1.19 -10.72 -32.83
N CYS A 22 -1.93 -10.19 -31.86
CA CYS A 22 -1.69 -8.84 -31.33
C CYS A 22 -1.09 -8.82 -29.91
N HIS A 23 -0.86 -9.99 -29.32
CA HIS A 23 -0.33 -10.20 -27.96
C HIS A 23 -1.10 -9.47 -26.84
N THR A 24 -2.30 -8.98 -27.11
CA THR A 24 -3.17 -8.37 -26.09
C THR A 24 -3.72 -9.48 -25.18
N PRO A 25 -3.86 -9.23 -23.87
CA PRO A 25 -4.44 -10.21 -22.95
C PRO A 25 -5.88 -10.54 -23.36
N LEU A 26 -6.22 -11.83 -23.34
CA LEU A 26 -7.56 -12.34 -23.68
C LEU A 26 -8.42 -12.57 -22.43
N ARG A 27 -7.80 -12.63 -21.25
CA ARG A 27 -8.48 -12.80 -19.98
C ARG A 27 -7.97 -11.80 -18.97
N PHE A 28 -8.91 -11.13 -18.33
CA PHE A 28 -8.68 -10.23 -17.22
C PHE A 28 -9.44 -10.76 -16.01
N THR A 29 -8.77 -10.77 -14.86
CA THR A 29 -9.39 -11.14 -13.59
C THR A 29 -9.58 -9.88 -12.77
N CYS A 30 -10.81 -9.63 -12.32
CA CYS A 30 -11.10 -8.48 -11.47
C CYS A 30 -10.33 -8.61 -10.13
N PRO A 31 -9.55 -7.60 -9.73
CA PRO A 31 -8.80 -7.65 -8.48
C PRO A 31 -9.68 -7.53 -7.22
N ALA A 32 -10.93 -7.06 -7.35
CA ALA A 32 -11.83 -6.89 -6.22
C ALA A 32 -12.71 -8.12 -5.95
N CYS A 33 -13.31 -8.72 -6.99
CA CYS A 33 -14.25 -9.84 -6.84
C CYS A 33 -13.77 -11.17 -7.44
N GLY A 34 -12.64 -11.18 -8.16
CA GLY A 34 -12.10 -12.40 -8.79
C GLY A 34 -12.83 -12.84 -10.07
N HIS A 35 -13.81 -12.08 -10.56
CA HIS A 35 -14.52 -12.40 -11.80
C HIS A 35 -13.59 -12.36 -13.02
N ALA A 36 -13.67 -13.38 -13.88
CA ALA A 36 -12.88 -13.48 -15.10
C ALA A 36 -13.69 -12.98 -16.31
N GLN A 37 -13.11 -12.06 -17.08
CA GLN A 37 -13.75 -11.38 -18.21
C GLN A 37 -12.79 -11.25 -19.40
N SER A 38 -13.35 -11.06 -20.60
CA SER A 38 -12.61 -11.00 -21.87
C SER A 38 -12.06 -9.60 -22.20
N HIS A 39 -12.46 -8.58 -21.44
CA HIS A 39 -12.03 -7.20 -21.62
C HIS A 39 -11.54 -6.57 -20.30
N GLY A 40 -10.67 -5.58 -20.40
CA GLY A 40 -10.21 -4.78 -19.26
C GLY A 40 -11.02 -3.49 -19.11
N GLY A 41 -10.69 -2.69 -18.10
CA GLY A 41 -11.37 -1.41 -17.84
C GLY A 41 -12.29 -1.51 -16.65
N THR A 42 -13.58 -1.82 -16.85
CA THR A 42 -14.55 -1.98 -15.77
C THR A 42 -14.98 -3.43 -15.61
N CYS A 43 -15.29 -3.84 -14.37
CA CYS A 43 -15.76 -5.19 -14.12
C CYS A 43 -17.24 -5.35 -14.47
N GLU A 44 -17.58 -6.41 -15.21
CA GLU A 44 -18.98 -6.74 -15.55
C GLU A 44 -19.80 -7.15 -14.31
N ALA A 45 -19.17 -7.77 -13.31
CA ALA A 45 -19.86 -8.30 -12.13
C ALA A 45 -19.98 -7.29 -10.97
N CYS A 46 -18.93 -6.52 -10.69
CA CYS A 46 -18.90 -5.60 -9.54
C CYS A 46 -18.81 -4.11 -9.92
N GLY A 47 -18.64 -3.78 -11.20
CA GLY A 47 -18.54 -2.40 -11.68
C GLY A 47 -17.24 -1.67 -11.33
N VAL A 48 -16.25 -2.33 -10.72
CA VAL A 48 -14.99 -1.67 -10.35
C VAL A 48 -14.17 -1.32 -11.59
N ASP A 49 -13.64 -0.11 -11.64
CA ASP A 49 -12.68 0.33 -12.65
C ASP A 49 -11.26 -0.09 -12.23
N PHE A 50 -10.59 -0.86 -13.09
CA PHE A 50 -9.29 -1.47 -12.81
C PHE A 50 -8.19 -0.42 -12.65
N LEU A 51 -8.25 0.66 -13.43
CA LEU A 51 -7.26 1.74 -13.37
C LEU A 51 -7.42 2.51 -12.06
N LYS A 52 -8.67 2.86 -11.70
CA LYS A 52 -8.95 3.53 -10.43
C LYS A 52 -8.58 2.65 -9.24
N TYR A 53 -8.90 1.36 -9.31
CA TYR A 53 -8.53 0.40 -8.26
C TYR A 53 -7.02 0.36 -8.06
N GLY A 54 -6.25 0.22 -9.15
CA GLY A 54 -4.79 0.20 -9.07
C GLY A 54 -4.19 1.49 -8.49
N LEU A 55 -4.73 2.65 -8.85
CA LEU A 55 -4.29 3.95 -8.30
C LEU A 55 -4.55 4.05 -6.79
N VAL A 56 -5.73 3.61 -6.33
CA VAL A 56 -6.08 3.60 -4.91
C VAL A 56 -5.16 2.66 -4.13
N ASP A 57 -4.90 1.47 -4.67
CA ASP A 57 -4.01 0.48 -4.03
C ASP A 57 -2.57 1.02 -3.91
N LEU A 58 -2.03 1.60 -4.98
CA LEU A 58 -0.72 2.27 -4.94
C LEU A 58 -0.68 3.42 -3.92
N GLY A 59 -1.75 4.21 -3.84
CA GLY A 59 -1.87 5.28 -2.85
C GLY A 59 -1.85 4.76 -1.41
N ARG A 60 -2.56 3.65 -1.15
CA ARG A 60 -2.58 3.00 0.17
C ARG A 60 -1.17 2.54 0.58
N MET A 61 -0.46 1.89 -0.32
CA MET A 61 0.92 1.42 -0.05
C MET A 61 1.86 2.59 0.28
N GLN A 62 1.74 3.71 -0.44
CA GLN A 62 2.54 4.92 -0.16
C GLN A 62 2.24 5.51 1.22
N VAL A 63 0.95 5.57 1.61
CA VAL A 63 0.54 6.08 2.93
C VAL A 63 1.05 5.17 4.05
N GLU A 64 0.95 3.85 3.88
CA GLU A 64 1.45 2.88 4.85
C GLU A 64 2.97 2.99 5.02
N ALA A 65 3.72 3.09 3.92
CA ALA A 65 5.17 3.30 3.95
C ALA A 65 5.56 4.63 4.61
N ALA A 66 4.82 5.72 4.34
CA ALA A 66 5.04 7.01 4.97
C ALA A 66 4.80 6.95 6.49
N ARG A 67 3.75 6.25 6.93
CA ARG A 67 3.44 6.02 8.35
C ARG A 67 4.54 5.20 9.04
N ALA A 68 5.05 4.15 8.39
CA ALA A 68 6.15 3.35 8.93
C ALA A 68 7.40 4.21 9.16
N ARG A 69 7.81 4.99 8.14
CA ARG A 69 8.94 5.93 8.25
C ARG A 69 8.73 7.00 9.32
N ALA A 70 7.49 7.49 9.48
CA ALA A 70 7.17 8.46 10.54
C ALA A 70 7.34 7.86 11.94
N ARG A 71 6.92 6.60 12.15
CA ARG A 71 7.11 5.90 13.42
C ARG A 71 8.60 5.70 13.76
N GLU A 72 9.41 5.34 12.78
CA GLU A 72 10.87 5.21 12.95
C GLU A 72 11.51 6.55 13.33
N ARG A 73 11.17 7.62 12.60
CA ARG A 73 11.64 8.98 12.92
C ARG A 73 11.24 9.41 14.32
N HIS A 74 9.98 9.18 14.71
CA HIS A 74 9.50 9.50 16.06
C HIS A 74 10.26 8.73 17.13
N ARG A 75 10.57 7.43 16.91
CA ARG A 75 11.41 6.65 17.85
C ARG A 75 12.81 7.20 17.98
N HIS A 76 13.46 7.58 16.87
CA HIS A 76 14.79 8.19 16.90
C HIS A 76 14.77 9.56 17.59
N GLU A 77 13.73 10.35 17.37
CA GLU A 77 13.57 11.66 18.01
C GLU A 77 13.37 11.51 19.52
N LEU A 78 12.50 10.60 19.96
CA LEU A 78 12.33 10.28 21.38
C LEU A 78 13.63 9.78 22.02
N PHE A 79 14.35 8.88 21.34
CA PHE A 79 15.63 8.37 21.84
C PHE A 79 16.65 9.51 22.00
N ARG A 80 16.74 10.41 21.00
CA ARG A 80 17.62 11.59 21.06
C ARG A 80 17.22 12.52 22.20
N GLN A 81 15.93 12.78 22.39
CA GLN A 81 15.44 13.61 23.49
C GLN A 81 15.82 12.99 24.84
N LEU A 82 15.55 11.69 25.04
CA LEU A 82 15.92 10.97 26.27
C LEU A 82 17.42 10.98 26.54
N ALA A 83 18.25 10.78 25.52
CA ALA A 83 19.71 10.81 25.64
C ALA A 83 20.24 12.20 26.06
N LEU A 84 19.55 13.27 25.66
CA LEU A 84 19.94 14.65 26.00
C LEU A 84 19.40 15.11 27.35
N VAL A 85 18.40 14.45 27.95
CA VAL A 85 17.83 14.82 29.26
C VAL A 85 18.88 15.08 30.35
N PRO A 86 19.94 14.26 30.54
CA PRO A 86 20.96 14.52 31.55
C PRO A 86 21.74 15.82 31.28
N LEU A 87 22.00 16.13 30.01
CA LEU A 87 22.75 17.32 29.56
C LEU A 87 21.89 18.59 29.56
N THR A 88 20.59 18.50 29.26
CA THR A 88 19.69 19.66 29.17
C THR A 88 19.03 20.01 30.51
N GLY A 89 19.61 19.61 31.65
CA GLY A 89 19.13 20.00 32.98
C GLY A 89 18.10 19.06 33.63
N GLY A 90 17.81 17.89 33.05
CA GLY A 90 16.96 16.87 33.67
C GLY A 90 17.51 16.32 35.00
N LEU A 91 18.83 16.31 35.16
CA LEU A 91 19.48 15.96 36.44
C LEU A 91 19.20 16.98 37.55
N SER A 92 19.06 18.26 37.23
CA SER A 92 18.68 19.32 38.18
C SER A 92 17.24 19.12 38.66
N LEU A 93 16.32 18.89 37.72
CA LEU A 93 14.92 18.59 38.03
C LEU A 93 14.77 17.31 38.87
N PHE A 94 15.51 16.26 38.52
CA PHE A 94 15.54 14.99 39.27
C PHE A 94 16.08 15.19 40.69
N LYS A 95 17.17 15.96 40.88
CA LYS A 95 17.69 16.31 42.21
C LYS A 95 16.67 17.10 43.03
N TYR A 96 16.01 18.08 42.42
CA TYR A 96 14.99 18.89 43.09
C TYR A 96 13.78 18.05 43.54
N LEU A 97 13.25 17.20 42.67
CA LEU A 97 12.16 16.28 42.99
C LEU A 97 12.55 15.28 44.10
N ARG A 98 13.77 14.73 44.04
CA ARG A 98 14.28 13.81 45.07
C ARG A 98 14.40 14.49 46.44
N ASN A 99 14.91 15.72 46.50
CA ASN A 99 14.98 16.45 47.76
C ASN A 99 13.58 16.75 48.31
N ARG A 100 12.65 17.18 47.46
CA ARG A 100 11.27 17.50 47.87
C ARG A 100 10.48 16.28 48.39
N LEU A 101 10.74 15.09 47.86
CA LEU A 101 10.18 13.82 48.36
C LEU A 101 10.79 13.37 49.68
N ARG A 102 12.02 13.81 49.99
CA ARG A 102 12.72 13.48 51.23
C ARG A 102 12.33 14.43 52.38
N ASP A 103 11.89 15.64 52.04
CA ASP A 103 11.47 16.68 53.00
C ASP A 103 9.96 16.61 53.33
N ARG A 104 9.24 15.59 52.85
CA ARG A 104 7.86 15.22 53.24
C ARG A 104 7.89 13.96 54.07
#